data_AF-K8XP29-F1
#
_entry.id   AF-K8XP29-F1
#
_cell.length_a   1.000
_cell.length_b   1.000
_cell.length_c   1.000
_cell.angle_alpha   90.00
_cell.angle_beta   90.00
_cell.angle_gamma   90.00
#
_symmetry.space_group_name_H-M   'P 1'
#
loop_
_entity.id
_entity.type
_entity.pdbx_description
1 polymer ?
#
loop_
_entity_poly.entity_id
_entity_poly.type
_entity_poly.pdbx_seq_one_letter_code
_entity_poly.pdbx_strand_id
1 'polypeptide(L)' 'MSISVIGRKLSLNRRTVRRFVRATDVEELLANARFRTSLLDEFKPYLRAWLFDPSPSAAT' A
#
# COMPACT_ATOMS: atom_id res chain seq x y z
N MET A 1 4.93 3.00 26.63
CA MET A 1 4.69 4.16 25.74
C MET A 1 3.24 4.11 25.25
N SER A 2 2.48 5.21 25.21
CA SER A 2 1.05 5.16 24.83
C SER A 2 0.82 5.30 23.31
N ILE A 3 -0.35 4.85 22.81
CA ILE A 3 -0.78 5.01 21.41
C ILE A 3 -0.65 6.48 20.95
N SER A 4 -0.99 7.43 21.81
CA SER A 4 -0.93 8.87 21.52
C SER A 4 0.50 9.38 21.38
N VAL A 5 1.41 8.89 22.23
CA VAL A 5 2.83 9.26 22.17
C VAL A 5 3.46 8.72 20.89
N ILE A 6 3.18 7.46 20.55
CA ILE A 6 3.65 6.84 19.30
C ILE A 6 3.10 7.58 18.08
N GLY A 7 1.80 7.88 18.07
CA GLY A 7 1.16 8.61 16.98
C GLY A 7 1.80 9.98 16.74
N ARG A 8 2.08 10.75 17.80
CA ARG A 8 2.77 12.05 17.67
C ARG A 8 4.20 11.90 17.17
N LYS A 9 4.96 10.92 17.69
CA LYS A 9 6.37 10.69 17.29
C LYS A 9 6.50 10.35 15.80
N LEU A 10 5.53 9.62 15.25
CA LEU A 10 5.55 9.12 13.87
C LEU A 10 4.65 9.95 12.92
N SER A 11 4.05 11.04 13.38
CA SER A 11 3.05 11.81 12.62
C SER A 11 1.90 10.93 12.08
N LEU A 12 1.49 9.92 12.86
CA LEU A 12 0.40 9.00 12.52
C LEU A 12 -0.83 9.28 13.36
N ASN A 13 -2.00 9.16 12.75
CA ASN A 13 -3.25 9.21 13.49
C ASN A 13 -3.41 7.97 14.40
N ARG A 14 -4.20 8.12 15.47
CA ARG A 14 -4.42 7.06 16.48
C ARG A 14 -5.12 5.81 15.90
N ARG A 15 -5.87 5.94 14.80
CA ARG A 15 -6.53 4.81 14.13
C ARG A 15 -5.52 3.95 13.40
N THR A 16 -4.54 4.57 12.74
CA THR A 16 -3.42 3.88 12.10
C THR A 16 -2.60 3.14 13.14
N VAL A 17 -2.19 3.79 14.24
CA VAL A 17 -1.44 3.11 15.31
C VAL A 17 -2.22 1.92 15.89
N ARG A 18 -3.53 2.07 16.14
CA ARG A 18 -4.38 0.95 16.59
C ARG A 18 -4.47 -0.19 15.58
N ARG A 19 -4.51 0.12 14.28
CA ARG A 19 -4.53 -0.90 13.22
C ARG A 19 -3.24 -1.72 13.22
N PHE A 20 -2.09 -1.08 13.39
CA PHE A 20 -0.80 -1.77 13.51
C PHE A 20 -0.67 -2.62 14.77
N VAL A 21 -1.27 -2.20 15.89
CA VAL A 21 -1.26 -3.00 17.14
C VAL A 21 -2.17 -4.24 17.05
N ARG A 22 -3.27 -4.15 16.32
CA ARG A 22 -4.24 -5.25 16.18
C ARG A 22 -3.85 -6.28 15.14
N ALA A 23 -3.08 -5.86 14.13
CA ALA A 23 -2.70 -6.73 13.04
C ALA A 23 -1.70 -7.79 13.54
N THR A 24 -1.97 -9.04 13.19
CA THR A 24 -1.08 -10.17 13.50
C THR A 24 0.12 -10.19 12.56
N ASP A 25 -0.09 -9.75 11.32
CA ASP A 25 0.94 -9.72 10.28
C ASP A 25 0.74 -8.55 9.30
N VAL A 26 1.65 -8.47 8.33
CA VAL A 26 1.62 -7.45 7.26
C VAL A 26 0.46 -7.68 6.30
N GLU A 27 0.05 -8.92 6.06
CA GLU A 27 -1.05 -9.24 5.15
C GLU A 27 -2.39 -8.71 5.67
N GLU A 28 -2.65 -8.76 6.98
CA GLU A 28 -3.83 -8.18 7.60
C GLU A 28 -3.88 -6.64 7.45
N LEU A 29 -2.70 -6.00 7.49
CA LEU A 29 -2.60 -4.59 7.15
C LEU A 29 -2.95 -4.40 5.67
N LEU A 30 -2.34 -5.13 4.75
CA LEU A 30 -2.55 -4.94 3.31
C LEU A 30 -3.99 -5.28 2.86
N ALA A 31 -4.64 -6.27 3.46
CA ALA A 31 -6.02 -6.66 3.19
C ALA A 31 -6.98 -5.46 3.35
N ASN A 32 -6.81 -4.67 4.41
CA ASN A 32 -7.61 -3.46 4.63
C ASN A 32 -7.37 -2.35 3.58
N ALA A 33 -6.22 -2.38 2.88
CA ALA A 33 -5.91 -1.45 1.79
C ALA A 33 -6.40 -1.97 0.42
N ARG A 34 -6.62 -3.27 0.28
CA ARG A 34 -6.99 -3.96 -0.97
C ARG A 34 -8.37 -3.55 -1.51
N PHE A 35 -9.25 -3.02 -0.67
CA PHE A 35 -10.59 -2.56 -1.07
C PHE A 35 -10.63 -1.14 -1.62
N ARG A 36 -9.47 -0.49 -1.78
CA ARG A 36 -9.41 0.84 -2.40
C ARG A 36 -9.16 0.69 -3.88
N THR A 37 -9.93 1.42 -4.68
CA THR A 37 -9.57 1.66 -6.08
C THR A 37 -8.20 2.35 -6.11
N SER A 38 -7.27 1.75 -6.83
CA SER A 38 -5.97 2.35 -7.10
C SER A 38 -6.09 3.25 -8.32
N LEU A 39 -5.36 4.37 -8.34
CA LEU A 39 -5.19 5.16 -9.57
C LEU A 39 -4.60 4.32 -10.72
N LEU A 40 -3.94 3.21 -10.39
CA LEU A 40 -3.38 2.29 -11.37
C LEU A 40 -4.40 1.28 -11.91
N ASP A 41 -5.62 1.21 -11.38
CA ASP A 41 -6.60 0.20 -11.77
C ASP A 41 -6.96 0.28 -13.26
N GLU A 42 -7.09 1.50 -13.79
CA GLU A 42 -7.36 1.73 -15.21
C GLU A 42 -6.19 1.33 -16.12
N PHE A 43 -4.96 1.39 -15.61
CA PHE A 43 -3.74 1.05 -16.36
C PHE A 43 -3.34 -0.43 -16.23
N LYS A 44 -4.00 -1.22 -15.37
CA LYS A 44 -3.65 -2.64 -15.14
C LYS A 44 -3.55 -3.47 -16.43
N PRO A 45 -4.46 -3.36 -17.41
CA PRO A 45 -4.33 -4.10 -18.66
C PRO A 45 -3.04 -3.75 -19.42
N TYR A 46 -2.69 -2.45 -19.50
CA TYR A 46 -1.48 -1.98 -20.15
C TYR A 46 -0.21 -2.45 -19.44
N LEU A 47 -0.16 -2.30 -18.11
CA LEU A 47 0.98 -2.74 -17.29
C LEU A 47 1.22 -4.26 -17.38
N ARG A 48 0.15 -5.05 -17.48
CA ARG A 48 0.25 -6.50 -17.69
C ARG A 48 0.85 -6.81 -19.06
N ALA A 49 0.37 -6.16 -20.12
CA ALA A 49 0.91 -6.35 -21.46
C ALA A 49 2.42 -6.03 -21.52
N TRP A 50 2.85 -4.90 -20.92
CA TRP A 50 4.27 -4.54 -20.83
C TRP A 50 5.13 -5.58 -20.09
N LEU A 51 4.60 -6.19 -19.03
CA LEU A 51 5.35 -7.17 -18.24
C LEU A 51 5.60 -8.48 -19.01
N PHE A 52 4.66 -8.87 -19.89
CA PHE A 52 4.73 -10.10 -20.67
C PHE A 52 5.33 -9.91 -22.06
N ASP A 53 5.47 -8.67 -22.52
CA ASP A 53 6.19 -8.28 -23.72
C ASP A 53 7.32 -7.29 -23.36
N PRO A 54 8.49 -7.80 -22.92
CA PRO A 54 9.65 -6.97 -22.66
C PRO A 54 10.18 -6.44 -24.00
N SER A 55 9.54 -5.38 -24.51
CA SER A 55 10.05 -4.67 -25.67
C SER A 55 11.43 -4.08 -25.33
N PRO A 56 12.47 -4.32 -26.15
CA PRO A 56 13.79 -3.75 -25.94
C PRO A 56 13.81 -2.31 -26.47
N SER A 57 13.08 -1.39 -25.84
CA SER A 57 13.22 0.04 -26.14
C SER A 57 12.60 0.93 -25.06
N ALA A 58 13.34 1.14 -23.98
CA ALA A 58 13.37 2.44 -23.33
C ALA A 58 14.64 3.15 -23.83
N ALA A 59 14.64 3.51 -25.10
CA ALA A 59 15.67 4.37 -25.70
C ALA A 59 14.98 5.62 -26.25
N THR A 60 14.95 6.67 -25.44
CA THR A 60 15.08 8.09 -25.79
C THR A 60 15.45 8.81 -24.50
#